data_AF-A0AAW0LB22-F1
#
_entry.id   AF-A0AAW0LB22-F1
#
_cell.length_a   1.000
_cell.length_b   1.000
_cell.length_c   1.000
_cell.angle_alpha   90.00
_cell.angle_beta   90.00
_cell.angle_gamma   90.00
#
_symmetry.space_group_name_H-M   'P 1'
#
loop_
_entity.id
_entity.type
_entity.pdbx_description
1 polymer ?
#
loop_
_entity_poly.entity_id
_entity_poly.type
_entity_poly.pdbx_seq_one_letter_code
_entity_poly.pdbx_strand_id
1 'polypeptide(L)'
;MANQMFFVSFLVTLALAIHGIHAVEYEVTNNAGNTPGGVRFNNEIGSDYSKQTLISATDFIWSLFKQSTDADRKNVPKVSLFIDDMDGVAYASNNEIHVSARYINGFSGDVKTEITGVLYHESTHIWQWNGNGQNTPGGLIEGIADYVRLKAGYAPSHWVQPGQGNSWDQGYDVTARFLDYCNIMVHHKFLLLSFVITLAAIQGIHAVSYVVTNTAANTTGGSRFNNEIGSTYSKQTLKNATNFTWKIFQQKTTADRKNVAKVSLFIEDIDGAAYAVNNEIHVSARYIASYSGDVKREITGVLFHEMTHIWQWSGNGQSPPGGLIEGIADFVRLKSGYVPSHWVQPGKGDRWDQGYDVNANTAAPNVPKMYNPNK
;
A
#
# COMPACT_ATOMS: atom_id res chain seq x y z
N MET A 1 0.18 -65.16 -43.77
CA MET A 1 1.14 -64.38 -44.56
C MET A 1 0.59 -62.96 -44.73
N ALA A 2 1.46 -61.94 -44.71
CA ALA A 2 1.20 -60.49 -44.53
C ALA A 2 0.96 -60.11 -43.04
N ASN A 3 1.88 -59.51 -42.26
CA ASN A 3 2.75 -58.34 -42.42
C ASN A 3 1.98 -57.04 -42.74
N GLN A 4 1.81 -56.16 -41.75
CA GLN A 4 2.49 -54.86 -41.60
C GLN A 4 1.65 -53.77 -40.90
N MET A 5 2.29 -53.08 -39.94
CA MET A 5 2.08 -51.67 -39.53
C MET A 5 0.79 -51.39 -38.75
N PHE A 6 0.81 -50.86 -37.52
CA PHE A 6 1.32 -49.53 -37.17
C PHE A 6 1.91 -49.49 -35.75
N PHE A 7 3.10 -48.91 -35.65
CA PHE A 7 3.78 -48.52 -34.42
C PHE A 7 3.94 -47.01 -34.48
N VAL A 8 2.98 -46.20 -33.99
CA VAL A 8 3.16 -44.75 -33.86
C VAL A 8 2.35 -44.20 -32.67
N SER A 9 3.10 -43.82 -31.65
CA SER A 9 2.91 -42.62 -30.82
C SER A 9 1.69 -42.51 -29.89
N PHE A 10 1.93 -42.79 -28.60
CA PHE A 10 1.33 -42.03 -27.51
C PHE A 10 2.43 -41.65 -26.50
N LEU A 11 3.42 -40.91 -26.98
CA LEU A 11 4.43 -40.22 -26.16
C LEU A 11 4.40 -38.74 -26.54
N VAL A 12 3.26 -38.10 -26.26
CA VAL A 12 3.12 -36.64 -26.37
C VAL A 12 3.55 -36.04 -25.04
N THR A 13 4.86 -35.76 -24.98
CA THR A 13 5.48 -34.58 -24.38
C THR A 13 4.90 -34.06 -23.06
N LEU A 14 5.37 -34.61 -21.94
CA LEU A 14 5.51 -33.85 -20.69
C LEU A 14 6.89 -33.16 -20.71
N ALA A 15 7.08 -32.23 -21.64
CA ALA A 15 8.29 -31.41 -21.71
C ALA A 15 8.05 -30.11 -20.93
N LEU A 16 8.42 -30.16 -19.65
CA LEU A 16 9.10 -29.09 -18.92
C LEU A 16 8.59 -27.66 -19.14
N ALA A 17 7.50 -27.31 -18.46
CA ALA A 17 7.39 -25.98 -17.86
C ALA A 17 7.74 -26.11 -16.38
N ILE A 18 8.99 -26.49 -16.07
CA ILE A 18 9.57 -26.19 -14.76
C ILE A 18 9.85 -24.68 -14.80
N HIS A 19 8.83 -23.87 -14.56
CA HIS A 19 9.08 -22.57 -13.96
C HIS A 19 9.72 -22.93 -12.62
N GLY A 20 11.00 -22.62 -12.48
CA GLY A 20 11.76 -22.92 -11.27
C GLY A 20 11.02 -22.35 -10.08
N ILE A 21 10.32 -23.20 -9.34
CA ILE A 21 9.89 -22.87 -7.99
C ILE A 21 11.20 -22.76 -7.23
N HIS A 22 11.74 -21.55 -7.09
CA HIS A 22 12.79 -21.30 -6.13
C HIS A 22 12.14 -21.43 -4.75
N ALA A 23 12.02 -22.67 -4.28
CA ALA A 23 11.53 -22.96 -2.95
C ALA A 23 12.53 -22.35 -1.96
N VAL A 24 12.04 -21.41 -1.15
CA VAL A 24 12.84 -20.78 -0.09
C VAL A 24 13.24 -21.86 0.90
N GLU A 25 14.54 -21.94 1.19
CA GLU A 25 15.06 -22.80 2.24
C GLU A 25 14.84 -22.16 3.61
N TYR A 26 14.39 -22.95 4.59
CA TYR A 26 14.21 -22.48 5.96
C TYR A 26 15.03 -23.31 6.93
N GLU A 27 15.80 -22.64 7.78
CA GLU A 27 16.61 -23.25 8.83
C GLU A 27 16.31 -22.62 10.19
N VAL A 28 16.44 -23.42 11.25
CA VAL A 28 16.24 -22.97 12.62
C VAL A 28 17.39 -23.51 13.47
N THR A 29 18.08 -22.62 14.16
CA THR A 29 19.21 -22.94 15.05
C THR A 29 18.95 -22.34 16.43
N ASN A 30 19.14 -23.13 17.48
CA ASN A 30 19.08 -22.64 18.86
C ASN A 30 20.49 -22.53 19.44
N ASN A 31 21.10 -21.36 19.32
CA ASN A 31 22.44 -21.08 19.87
C ASN A 31 22.42 -20.97 21.39
N ALA A 32 21.25 -20.67 21.98
CA ALA A 32 21.07 -20.47 23.42
C ALA A 32 20.57 -21.73 24.16
N GLY A 33 20.75 -22.94 23.60
CA GLY A 33 20.14 -24.18 24.09
C GLY A 33 20.45 -24.54 25.55
N ASN A 34 21.53 -24.01 26.14
CA ASN A 34 21.90 -24.21 27.54
C ASN A 34 21.37 -23.13 28.51
N THR A 35 20.66 -22.13 28.00
CA THR A 35 20.01 -21.09 28.82
C THR A 35 18.58 -21.51 29.19
N PRO A 36 17.99 -20.97 30.28
CA PRO A 36 16.59 -21.23 30.60
C PRO A 36 15.63 -20.93 29.44
N GLY A 37 15.88 -19.85 28.70
CA GLY A 37 15.10 -19.45 27.53
C GLY A 37 15.23 -20.39 26.35
N GLY A 38 16.45 -20.81 26.02
CA GLY A 38 16.67 -21.78 24.94
C GLY A 38 16.10 -23.16 25.26
N VAL A 39 16.16 -23.59 26.53
CA VAL A 39 15.47 -24.82 26.99
C VAL A 39 13.95 -24.66 26.85
N ARG A 40 13.40 -23.51 27.26
CA ARG A 40 11.97 -23.22 27.11
C ARG A 40 11.52 -23.23 25.66
N PHE A 41 12.31 -22.63 24.75
CA PHE A 41 12.06 -22.69 23.31
C PHE A 41 11.96 -24.14 22.81
N ASN A 42 12.91 -25.00 23.17
CA ASN A 42 12.90 -26.40 22.74
C ASN A 42 11.65 -27.16 23.23
N ASN A 43 11.19 -26.85 24.44
CA ASN A 43 10.07 -27.56 25.08
C ASN A 43 8.69 -27.07 24.63
N GLU A 44 8.50 -25.75 24.49
CA GLU A 44 7.18 -25.16 24.25
C GLU A 44 6.93 -24.76 22.79
N ILE A 45 7.98 -24.49 22.02
CA ILE A 45 7.87 -23.97 20.65
C ILE A 45 8.41 -25.00 19.66
N GLY A 46 9.72 -25.28 19.72
CA GLY A 46 10.42 -26.25 18.88
C GLY A 46 10.83 -25.73 17.49
N SER A 47 11.91 -26.30 16.96
CA SER A 47 12.48 -25.95 15.66
C SER A 47 11.52 -26.24 14.50
N ASP A 48 10.86 -27.40 14.51
CA ASP A 48 9.98 -27.84 13.42
C ASP A 48 8.75 -26.94 13.29
N TYR A 49 8.14 -26.58 14.43
CA TYR A 49 7.03 -25.63 14.47
C TYR A 49 7.46 -24.24 13.98
N SER A 50 8.65 -23.79 14.40
CA SER A 50 9.18 -22.48 13.97
C SER A 50 9.41 -22.47 12.46
N LYS A 51 9.96 -23.54 11.90
CA LYS A 51 10.14 -23.70 10.44
C LYS A 51 8.81 -23.66 9.69
N GLN A 52 7.79 -24.38 10.17
CA GLN A 52 6.44 -24.33 9.59
C GLN A 52 5.80 -22.94 9.70
N THR A 53 6.08 -22.23 10.78
CA THR A 53 5.61 -20.86 11.00
C THR A 53 6.24 -19.90 9.99
N LEU A 54 7.54 -19.99 9.72
CA LEU A 54 8.21 -19.16 8.70
C LEU A 54 7.67 -19.40 7.28
N ILE A 55 7.37 -20.66 6.94
CA ILE A 55 6.71 -21.00 5.67
C ILE A 55 5.33 -20.36 5.60
N SER A 56 4.52 -20.54 6.64
CA SER A 56 3.16 -20.00 6.72
C SER A 56 3.15 -18.46 6.66
N ALA A 57 4.07 -17.81 7.38
CA ALA A 57 4.23 -16.37 7.36
C ALA A 57 4.63 -15.87 5.97
N THR A 58 5.53 -16.56 5.28
CA THR A 58 5.95 -16.18 3.92
C THR A 58 4.79 -16.26 2.93
N ASP A 59 4.05 -17.36 2.92
CA ASP A 59 2.87 -17.52 2.05
C ASP A 59 1.80 -16.46 2.36
N PHE A 60 1.59 -16.18 3.65
CA PHE A 60 0.67 -15.15 4.10
C PHE A 60 1.09 -13.75 3.64
N ILE A 61 2.37 -13.39 3.79
CA ILE A 61 2.92 -12.08 3.40
C ILE A 61 2.86 -11.91 1.88
N TRP A 62 3.27 -12.92 1.11
CA TRP A 62 3.16 -12.87 -0.35
C TRP A 62 1.72 -12.69 -0.82
N SER A 63 0.77 -13.36 -0.18
CA SER A 63 -0.66 -13.19 -0.45
C SER A 63 -1.14 -11.77 -0.08
N LEU A 64 -0.79 -11.30 1.11
CA LEU A 64 -1.22 -10.00 1.65
C LEU A 64 -0.67 -8.83 0.85
N PHE A 65 0.60 -8.89 0.43
CA PHE A 65 1.26 -7.87 -0.40
C PHE A 65 1.05 -8.06 -1.90
N LYS A 66 0.30 -9.10 -2.30
CA LYS A 66 0.05 -9.45 -3.71
C LYS A 66 1.31 -9.70 -4.53
N GLN A 67 2.32 -10.32 -3.90
CA GLN A 67 3.54 -10.76 -4.56
C GLN A 67 3.32 -12.15 -5.20
N SER A 68 2.46 -12.20 -6.22
CA SER A 68 1.95 -13.44 -6.79
C SER A 68 2.89 -14.09 -7.81
N THR A 69 3.84 -13.33 -8.36
CA THR A 69 4.82 -13.82 -9.34
C THR A 69 6.25 -13.67 -8.82
N ASP A 70 7.20 -14.41 -9.40
CA ASP A 70 8.62 -14.29 -9.05
C ASP A 70 9.18 -12.88 -9.31
N ALA A 71 8.60 -12.15 -10.28
CA ALA A 71 8.96 -10.77 -10.57
C ALA A 71 8.53 -9.79 -9.47
N ASP A 72 7.49 -10.11 -8.69
CA ASP A 72 6.99 -9.26 -7.60
C ASP A 72 7.76 -9.48 -6.28
N ARG A 73 8.48 -10.61 -6.18
CA ARG A 73 9.12 -11.10 -4.96
C ARG A 73 10.59 -10.69 -4.89
N LYS A 74 11.10 -10.52 -3.67
CA LYS A 74 12.55 -10.43 -3.43
C LYS A 74 13.20 -11.79 -3.70
N ASN A 75 14.38 -11.78 -4.30
CA ASN A 75 15.17 -13.00 -4.51
C ASN A 75 15.87 -13.39 -3.20
N VAL A 76 15.17 -14.15 -2.35
CA VAL A 76 15.67 -14.66 -1.07
C VAL A 76 15.64 -16.19 -1.12
N PRO A 77 16.78 -16.85 -1.38
CA PRO A 77 16.82 -18.30 -1.50
C PRO A 77 16.74 -19.02 -0.15
N LYS A 78 17.07 -18.34 0.96
CA LYS A 78 17.14 -18.91 2.30
C LYS A 78 16.74 -17.90 3.37
N VAL A 79 16.00 -18.37 4.36
CA VAL A 79 15.67 -17.67 5.61
C VAL A 79 16.13 -18.51 6.80
N SER A 80 16.88 -17.89 7.72
CA SER A 80 17.41 -18.59 8.91
C SER A 80 16.85 -17.97 10.19
N LEU A 81 16.39 -18.79 11.12
CA LEU A 81 15.99 -18.35 12.46
C LEU A 81 17.03 -18.79 13.49
N PHE A 82 17.47 -17.86 14.33
CA PHE A 82 18.37 -18.08 15.44
C PHE A 82 17.68 -17.75 16.76
N ILE A 83 17.80 -18.64 17.74
CA ILE A 83 17.48 -18.33 19.14
C ILE A 83 18.79 -18.03 19.86
N ASP A 84 18.94 -16.76 20.26
CA ASP A 84 20.19 -16.23 20.80
C ASP A 84 20.01 -15.71 22.24
N ASP A 85 21.07 -15.82 23.04
CA ASP A 85 21.12 -15.17 24.35
C ASP A 85 21.44 -13.69 24.17
N MET A 86 20.40 -12.88 23.93
CA MET A 86 20.50 -11.46 23.64
C MET A 86 19.43 -10.63 24.34
N ASP A 87 19.63 -9.32 24.42
CA ASP A 87 18.61 -8.38 24.90
C ASP A 87 17.57 -8.07 23.81
N GLY A 88 16.49 -7.39 24.18
CA GLY A 88 15.38 -7.09 23.26
C GLY A 88 14.46 -8.29 23.02
N VAL A 89 13.61 -8.19 22.00
CA VAL A 89 12.63 -9.23 21.64
C VAL A 89 13.14 -10.05 20.46
N ALA A 90 13.31 -9.39 19.30
CA ALA A 90 13.81 -9.97 18.08
C ALA A 90 14.31 -8.89 17.13
N TYR A 91 15.02 -9.30 16.08
CA TYR A 91 15.31 -8.47 14.91
C TYR A 91 15.52 -9.33 13.66
N ALA A 92 15.39 -8.71 12.49
CA ALA A 92 15.71 -9.33 11.21
C ALA A 92 16.79 -8.54 10.45
N SER A 93 17.75 -9.25 9.86
CA SER A 93 18.79 -8.68 9.01
C SER A 93 19.36 -9.75 8.09
N ASN A 94 19.75 -9.41 6.86
CA ASN A 94 20.38 -10.34 5.92
C ASN A 94 19.62 -11.67 5.69
N ASN A 95 18.29 -11.63 5.71
CA ASN A 95 17.39 -12.81 5.65
C ASN A 95 17.52 -13.76 6.86
N GLU A 96 18.10 -13.27 7.96
CA GLU A 96 18.18 -13.95 9.25
C GLU A 96 17.21 -13.27 10.21
N ILE A 97 16.56 -14.08 11.05
CA ILE A 97 15.70 -13.66 12.14
C ILE A 97 16.37 -14.13 13.43
N HIS A 98 16.55 -13.22 14.38
CA HIS A 98 17.12 -13.51 15.68
C HIS A 98 16.07 -13.24 16.75
N VAL A 99 15.78 -14.23 17.59
CA VAL A 99 14.82 -14.13 18.69
C VAL A 99 15.53 -14.32 20.02
N SER A 100 15.24 -13.46 20.99
CA SER A 100 15.88 -13.46 22.29
C SER A 100 15.40 -14.63 23.15
N ALA A 101 16.33 -15.51 23.55
CA ALA A 101 16.08 -16.49 24.60
C ALA A 101 15.75 -15.82 25.94
N ARG A 102 16.29 -14.64 26.24
CA ARG A 102 15.96 -13.88 27.47
C ARG A 102 14.49 -13.45 27.48
N TYR A 103 13.98 -12.97 26.34
CA TYR A 103 12.56 -12.63 26.18
C TYR A 103 11.67 -13.87 26.32
N ILE A 104 12.02 -14.98 25.64
CA ILE A 104 11.29 -16.26 25.77
C ILE A 104 11.23 -16.71 27.24
N ASN A 105 12.33 -16.61 27.98
CA ASN A 105 12.35 -16.96 29.40
C ASN A 105 11.46 -16.05 30.24
N GLY A 106 11.52 -14.74 29.99
CA GLY A 106 10.79 -13.73 30.76
C GLY A 106 9.30 -13.60 30.42
N PHE A 107 8.85 -14.13 29.28
CA PHE A 107 7.48 -13.95 28.83
C PHE A 107 6.47 -14.73 29.68
N SER A 108 5.51 -14.04 30.29
CA SER A 108 4.42 -14.66 31.02
C SER A 108 3.22 -14.95 30.10
N GLY A 109 2.76 -16.20 30.05
CA GLY A 109 1.61 -16.62 29.25
C GLY A 109 1.98 -17.61 28.15
N ASP A 110 1.18 -17.63 27.08
CA ASP A 110 1.39 -18.51 25.92
C ASP A 110 2.54 -17.97 25.05
N VAL A 111 3.77 -18.38 25.39
CA VAL A 111 4.98 -17.97 24.68
C VAL A 111 5.01 -18.47 23.24
N LYS A 112 4.33 -19.60 22.95
CA LYS A 112 4.27 -20.14 21.60
C LYS A 112 3.48 -19.20 20.69
N THR A 113 2.29 -18.78 21.10
CA THR A 113 1.48 -17.82 20.33
C THR A 113 2.17 -16.46 20.20
N GLU A 114 2.84 -15.99 21.26
CA GLU A 114 3.62 -14.75 21.21
C GLU A 114 4.74 -14.81 20.17
N ILE A 115 5.60 -15.85 20.24
CA ILE A 115 6.71 -16.00 19.30
C ILE A 115 6.21 -16.24 17.88
N THR A 116 5.07 -16.91 17.68
CA THR A 116 4.43 -16.98 16.36
C THR A 116 4.13 -15.59 15.81
N GLY A 117 3.55 -14.69 16.61
CA GLY A 117 3.31 -13.30 16.20
C GLY A 117 4.60 -12.54 15.87
N VAL A 118 5.65 -12.71 16.69
CA VAL A 118 6.97 -12.13 16.44
C VAL A 118 7.57 -12.64 15.12
N LEU A 119 7.45 -13.93 14.82
CA LEU A 119 7.96 -14.48 13.56
C LEU A 119 7.22 -13.92 12.33
N TYR A 120 5.92 -13.63 12.42
CA TYR A 120 5.20 -12.93 11.35
C TYR A 120 5.70 -11.48 11.17
N HIS A 121 5.98 -10.78 12.27
CA HIS A 121 6.58 -9.44 12.24
C HIS A 121 7.94 -9.46 11.56
N GLU A 122 8.88 -10.26 12.06
CA GLU A 122 10.25 -10.31 11.56
C GLU A 122 10.35 -10.87 10.12
N SER A 123 9.49 -11.83 9.76
CA SER A 123 9.39 -12.31 8.38
C SER A 123 8.95 -11.20 7.42
N THR A 124 8.19 -10.21 7.89
CA THR A 124 7.78 -9.06 7.07
C THR A 124 8.99 -8.24 6.65
N HIS A 125 9.95 -8.02 7.55
CA HIS A 125 11.19 -7.30 7.23
C HIS A 125 12.02 -8.00 6.14
N ILE A 126 11.94 -9.33 6.05
CA ILE A 126 12.57 -10.09 4.95
C ILE A 126 11.89 -9.83 3.62
N TRP A 127 10.55 -9.87 3.58
CA TRP A 127 9.78 -9.90 2.33
C TRP A 127 9.29 -8.53 1.84
N GLN A 128 9.20 -7.54 2.72
CA GLN A 128 8.82 -6.19 2.33
C GLN A 128 9.92 -5.50 1.53
N TRP A 129 9.49 -4.68 0.58
CA TRP A 129 10.36 -3.73 -0.10
C TRP A 129 10.47 -2.47 0.75
N ASN A 130 11.71 -2.02 1.02
CA ASN A 130 11.99 -0.89 1.91
C ASN A 130 12.54 0.34 1.17
N GLY A 131 12.19 0.52 -0.11
CA GLY A 131 12.62 1.68 -0.89
C GLY A 131 14.12 1.69 -1.22
N ASN A 132 14.70 0.51 -1.51
CA ASN A 132 16.10 0.32 -1.93
C ASN A 132 17.14 0.94 -0.99
N GLY A 133 16.90 0.86 0.33
CA GLY A 133 17.84 1.37 1.35
C GLY A 133 17.88 2.90 1.50
N GLN A 134 16.97 3.64 0.86
CA GLN A 134 16.79 5.06 1.11
C GLN A 134 15.99 5.31 2.40
N ASN A 135 15.84 6.59 2.78
CA ASN A 135 15.18 7.06 4.01
C ASN A 135 13.66 6.75 4.03
N THR A 136 13.31 5.48 4.14
CA THR A 136 11.96 5.02 4.47
C THR A 136 11.74 5.23 5.97
N PRO A 137 10.67 5.92 6.40
CA PRO A 137 10.41 6.15 7.82
C PRO A 137 10.38 4.81 8.58
N GLY A 138 11.26 4.65 9.56
CA GLY A 138 11.35 3.42 10.34
C GLY A 138 10.01 3.04 10.99
N GLY A 139 9.24 4.02 11.45
CA GLY A 139 7.91 3.79 12.00
C GLY A 139 6.90 3.20 11.01
N LEU A 140 7.01 3.53 9.72
CA LEU A 140 6.17 2.93 8.68
C LEU A 140 6.62 1.49 8.40
N ILE A 141 7.92 1.23 8.35
CA ILE A 141 8.51 -0.11 8.20
C ILE A 141 8.03 -1.04 9.32
N GLU A 142 8.18 -0.61 10.57
CA GLU A 142 7.72 -1.40 11.73
C GLU A 142 6.19 -1.52 11.77
N GLY A 143 5.47 -0.45 11.42
CA GLY A 143 4.01 -0.47 11.34
C GLY A 143 3.45 -1.43 10.28
N ILE A 144 4.16 -1.64 9.15
CA ILE A 144 3.80 -2.65 8.15
C ILE A 144 4.02 -4.06 8.70
N ALA A 145 5.11 -4.30 9.44
CA ALA A 145 5.36 -5.58 10.09
C ALA A 145 4.30 -5.90 11.16
N ASP A 146 3.93 -4.91 11.97
CA ASP A 146 2.84 -5.04 12.94
C ASP A 146 1.47 -5.19 12.27
N TYR A 147 1.27 -4.58 11.10
CA TYR A 147 0.08 -4.79 10.28
C TYR A 147 -0.03 -6.26 9.82
N VAL A 148 1.05 -6.87 9.35
CA VAL A 148 1.07 -8.30 8.99
C VAL A 148 0.73 -9.15 10.21
N ARG A 149 1.38 -8.90 11.36
CA ARG A 149 1.10 -9.60 12.62
C ARG A 149 -0.37 -9.47 13.04
N LEU A 150 -0.95 -8.28 12.89
CA LEU A 150 -2.37 -8.02 13.12
C LEU A 150 -3.26 -8.84 12.19
N LYS A 151 -2.99 -8.82 10.87
CA LYS A 151 -3.81 -9.54 9.89
C LYS A 151 -3.73 -11.06 10.05
N ALA A 152 -2.61 -11.57 10.55
CA ALA A 152 -2.43 -12.98 10.87
C ALA A 152 -3.16 -13.41 12.16
N GLY A 153 -3.73 -12.45 12.92
CA GLY A 153 -4.49 -12.73 14.14
C GLY A 153 -3.62 -12.81 15.41
N TYR A 154 -2.38 -12.33 15.36
CA TYR A 154 -1.42 -12.41 16.47
C TYR A 154 -1.14 -11.06 17.13
N ALA A 155 -2.09 -10.12 17.08
CA ALA A 155 -1.99 -8.86 17.80
C ALA A 155 -1.99 -9.09 19.32
N PRO A 156 -0.98 -8.61 20.07
CA PRO A 156 -0.96 -8.62 21.52
C PRO A 156 -2.19 -7.95 22.13
N SER A 157 -2.63 -8.46 23.28
CA SER A 157 -3.82 -7.95 23.98
C SER A 157 -3.71 -6.50 24.46
N HIS A 158 -2.48 -5.99 24.62
CA HIS A 158 -2.22 -4.62 25.06
C HIS A 158 -2.18 -3.60 23.92
N TRP A 159 -2.24 -4.02 22.65
CA TRP A 159 -2.27 -3.10 21.52
C TRP A 159 -3.52 -2.24 21.53
N VAL A 160 -3.36 -1.02 21.03
CA VAL A 160 -4.46 -0.08 20.84
C VAL A 160 -5.60 -0.70 20.02
N GLN A 161 -6.83 -0.31 20.38
CA GLN A 161 -8.03 -0.71 19.65
C GLN A 161 -8.19 0.13 18.38
N PRO A 162 -8.94 -0.37 17.38
CA PRO A 162 -9.24 0.42 16.18
C PRO A 162 -9.81 1.81 16.53
N GLY A 163 -9.22 2.86 15.94
CA GLY A 163 -9.63 4.26 16.15
C GLY A 163 -9.04 4.95 17.39
N GLN A 164 -8.16 4.26 18.15
CA GLN A 164 -7.37 4.88 19.21
C GLN A 164 -6.02 5.39 18.67
N GLY A 165 -5.43 6.38 19.36
CA GLY A 165 -4.21 7.09 18.93
C GLY A 165 -4.50 8.54 18.51
N ASN A 166 -3.50 9.42 18.60
CA ASN A 166 -3.61 10.84 18.25
C ASN A 166 -3.06 11.16 16.85
N SER A 167 -2.14 10.34 16.34
CA SER A 167 -1.67 10.38 14.95
C SER A 167 -1.52 8.95 14.42
N TRP A 168 -1.62 8.79 13.10
CA TRP A 168 -1.56 7.48 12.44
C TRP A 168 -0.20 6.78 12.61
N ASP A 169 0.86 7.53 12.91
CA ASP A 169 2.26 7.11 13.06
C ASP A 169 2.80 7.22 14.50
N GLN A 170 1.93 7.46 15.50
CA GLN A 170 2.34 7.66 16.89
C GLN A 170 3.05 6.42 17.50
N GLY A 171 2.80 5.25 16.93
CA GLY A 171 3.34 3.97 17.35
C GLY A 171 3.05 2.90 16.29
N TYR A 172 3.74 1.77 16.38
CA TYR A 172 3.66 0.71 15.38
C TYR A 172 2.30 0.03 15.39
N ASP A 173 1.70 -0.18 16.55
CA ASP A 173 0.35 -0.72 16.70
C ASP A 173 -0.73 0.23 16.16
N VAL A 174 -0.61 1.54 16.41
CA VAL A 174 -1.48 2.58 15.82
C VAL A 174 -1.34 2.59 14.29
N THR A 175 -0.10 2.49 13.78
CA THR A 175 0.19 2.42 12.34
C THR A 175 -0.43 1.16 11.72
N ALA A 176 -0.30 0.01 12.39
CA ALA A 176 -0.89 -1.25 11.95
C ALA A 176 -2.42 -1.17 11.88
N ARG A 177 -3.07 -0.55 12.87
CA ARG A 177 -4.52 -0.30 12.87
C ARG A 177 -4.93 0.65 11.75
N PHE A 178 -4.14 1.67 11.47
CA PHE A 178 -4.37 2.58 10.34
C PHE A 178 -4.25 1.85 8.99
N LEU A 179 -3.24 0.99 8.81
CA LEU A 179 -3.08 0.20 7.60
C LEU A 179 -4.20 -0.85 7.42
N ASP A 180 -4.68 -1.47 8.51
CA ASP A 180 -5.83 -2.38 8.48
C ASP A 180 -7.12 -1.68 8.13
N TYR A 181 -7.31 -0.48 8.67
CA TYR A 181 -8.36 0.41 8.24
C TYR A 181 -8.30 0.63 6.72
N CYS A 182 -7.15 1.07 6.18
CA CYS A 182 -6.86 1.23 4.74
C CYS A 182 -7.21 0.00 3.89
N ASN A 183 -6.90 -1.21 4.38
CA ASN A 183 -7.11 -2.45 3.64
C ASN A 183 -8.57 -2.95 3.64
N ILE A 184 -9.27 -2.92 4.78
CA ILE A 184 -10.66 -3.42 4.90
C ILE A 184 -11.61 -2.67 3.96
N MET A 185 -11.32 -1.40 3.68
CA MET A 185 -12.13 -0.55 2.79
C MET A 185 -12.06 -0.97 1.32
N VAL A 186 -11.13 -1.86 0.96
CA VAL A 186 -10.96 -2.38 -0.40
C VAL A 186 -11.70 -3.71 -0.61
N HIS A 187 -11.79 -4.55 0.44
CA HIS A 187 -12.34 -5.90 0.33
C HIS A 187 -13.87 -5.98 0.51
N HIS A 188 -14.55 -4.91 0.96
CA HIS A 188 -16.02 -4.80 0.91
C HIS A 188 -16.52 -4.41 -0.49
N LYS A 189 -16.25 -5.25 -1.48
CA LYS A 189 -16.98 -5.31 -2.76
C LYS A 189 -17.22 -6.78 -3.10
N PHE A 190 -18.37 -7.33 -2.68
CA PHE A 190 -19.19 -8.32 -3.43
C PHE A 190 -20.39 -8.81 -2.58
N LEU A 191 -21.23 -7.90 -2.07
CA LEU A 191 -22.54 -8.31 -1.54
C LEU A 191 -23.67 -7.28 -1.74
N LEU A 192 -23.49 -6.31 -2.63
CA LEU A 192 -24.58 -5.41 -3.06
C LEU A 192 -24.43 -5.10 -4.55
N LEU A 193 -24.54 -6.14 -5.38
CA LEU A 193 -24.87 -6.00 -6.80
C LEU A 193 -26.37 -6.28 -7.02
N SER A 194 -27.22 -5.63 -6.22
CA SER A 194 -28.67 -5.55 -6.45
C SER A 194 -29.29 -4.64 -5.39
N PHE A 195 -29.27 -3.33 -5.59
CA PHE A 195 -30.39 -2.50 -5.16
C PHE A 195 -30.54 -1.28 -6.07
N VAL A 196 -31.59 -1.35 -6.87
CA VAL A 196 -32.09 -0.29 -7.73
C VAL A 196 -32.95 0.64 -6.87
N ILE A 197 -32.67 1.95 -6.94
CA ILE A 197 -33.59 3.09 -6.72
C ILE A 197 -33.99 3.48 -5.27
N THR A 198 -33.79 4.78 -5.01
CA THR A 198 -34.32 5.69 -3.97
C THR A 198 -34.20 5.35 -2.48
N LEU A 199 -33.40 6.16 -1.77
CA LEU A 199 -33.94 6.86 -0.60
C LEU A 199 -33.26 8.23 -0.46
N ALA A 200 -34.01 9.28 -0.79
CA ALA A 200 -33.75 10.61 -0.30
C ALA A 200 -34.04 10.65 1.21
N ALA A 201 -33.33 11.54 1.90
CA ALA A 201 -33.49 11.93 3.30
C ALA A 201 -32.92 11.00 4.38
N ILE A 202 -31.65 11.22 4.72
CA ILE A 202 -31.21 11.33 6.12
C ILE A 202 -30.29 12.57 6.23
N GLN A 203 -30.89 13.62 6.77
CA GLN A 203 -30.38 14.79 7.50
C GLN A 203 -28.88 15.17 7.36
N GLY A 204 -28.63 16.38 6.83
CA GLY A 204 -27.39 17.14 7.06
C GLY A 204 -26.37 17.21 5.92
N ILE A 205 -26.76 17.03 4.64
CA ILE A 205 -25.82 17.13 3.52
C ILE A 205 -25.49 18.61 3.26
N HIS A 206 -24.30 19.07 3.67
CA HIS A 206 -23.65 20.17 2.98
C HIS A 206 -23.35 19.68 1.55
N ALA A 207 -24.25 19.95 0.61
CA ALA A 207 -24.06 19.51 -0.77
C ALA A 207 -22.84 20.24 -1.35
N VAL A 208 -21.77 19.50 -1.62
CA VAL A 208 -20.55 20.06 -2.24
C VAL A 208 -20.90 20.55 -3.64
N SER A 209 -20.66 21.82 -3.91
CA SER A 209 -20.81 22.40 -5.24
C SER A 209 -19.56 22.15 -6.08
N TYR A 210 -19.71 21.62 -7.29
CA TYR A 210 -18.60 21.39 -8.21
C TYR A 210 -18.66 22.37 -9.39
N VAL A 211 -17.61 23.17 -9.53
CA VAL A 211 -17.46 24.13 -10.64
C VAL A 211 -16.30 23.69 -11.52
N VAL A 212 -16.47 23.79 -12.83
CA VAL A 212 -15.43 23.48 -13.81
C VAL A 212 -15.31 24.68 -14.72
N THR A 213 -14.10 25.23 -14.81
CA THR A 213 -13.76 26.38 -15.64
C THR A 213 -12.58 26.01 -16.52
N ASN A 214 -12.70 26.23 -17.83
CA ASN A 214 -11.59 26.06 -18.75
C ASN A 214 -11.08 27.45 -19.16
N THR A 215 -10.03 27.93 -18.49
CA THR A 215 -9.40 29.23 -18.80
C THR A 215 -8.48 29.15 -20.01
N ALA A 216 -8.03 27.94 -20.36
CA ALA A 216 -7.15 27.68 -21.50
C ALA A 216 -7.89 27.24 -22.78
N ALA A 217 -9.17 27.61 -22.95
CA ALA A 217 -10.02 27.11 -24.05
C ALA A 217 -9.47 27.40 -25.46
N ASN A 218 -8.64 28.44 -25.61
CA ASN A 218 -7.96 28.82 -26.85
C ASN A 218 -6.68 28.01 -27.14
N THR A 219 -6.24 27.16 -26.23
CA THR A 219 -5.08 26.26 -26.44
C THR A 219 -5.52 24.93 -27.06
N THR A 220 -4.58 24.21 -27.68
CA THR A 220 -4.82 22.83 -28.17
C THR A 220 -5.38 21.93 -27.07
N GLY A 221 -4.81 22.02 -25.86
CA GLY A 221 -5.23 21.23 -24.71
C GLY A 221 -6.61 21.58 -24.18
N GLY A 222 -6.91 22.87 -24.02
CA GLY A 222 -8.22 23.32 -23.59
C GLY A 222 -9.31 23.01 -24.62
N SER A 223 -9.02 23.11 -25.91
CA SER A 223 -9.92 22.66 -26.98
C SER A 223 -10.16 21.15 -26.90
N ARG A 224 -9.09 20.36 -26.72
CA ARG A 224 -9.17 18.91 -26.56
C ARG A 224 -9.98 18.50 -25.33
N PHE A 225 -9.79 19.18 -24.20
CA PHE A 225 -10.59 19.00 -22.99
C PHE A 225 -12.08 19.17 -23.28
N ASN A 226 -12.47 20.26 -23.96
CA ASN A 226 -13.88 20.53 -24.28
C ASN A 226 -14.49 19.43 -25.17
N ASN A 227 -13.71 18.89 -26.10
CA ASN A 227 -14.17 17.91 -27.08
C ASN A 227 -14.24 16.48 -26.52
N GLU A 228 -13.23 16.04 -25.78
CA GLU A 228 -13.10 14.63 -25.38
C GLU A 228 -13.57 14.36 -23.94
N ILE A 229 -13.49 15.36 -23.07
CA ILE A 229 -13.77 15.23 -21.63
C ILE A 229 -15.05 15.98 -21.29
N GLY A 230 -15.01 17.32 -21.37
CA GLY A 230 -16.13 18.22 -21.16
C GLY A 230 -16.48 18.47 -19.69
N SER A 231 -16.99 19.67 -19.41
CA SER A 231 -17.31 20.13 -18.05
C SER A 231 -18.34 19.26 -17.33
N THR A 232 -19.33 18.73 -18.06
CA THR A 232 -20.39 17.88 -17.49
C THR A 232 -19.81 16.57 -16.95
N TYR A 233 -18.96 15.92 -17.73
CA TYR A 233 -18.28 14.70 -17.31
C TYR A 233 -17.36 14.99 -16.13
N SER A 234 -16.55 16.05 -16.18
CA SER A 234 -15.66 16.43 -15.09
C SER A 234 -16.42 16.67 -13.78
N LYS A 235 -17.56 17.38 -13.79
CA LYS A 235 -18.39 17.55 -12.58
C LYS A 235 -18.86 16.21 -12.01
N GLN A 236 -19.30 15.29 -12.86
CA GLN A 236 -19.69 13.95 -12.42
C GLN A 236 -18.50 13.16 -11.85
N THR A 237 -17.33 13.28 -12.48
CA THR A 237 -16.09 12.65 -12.01
C THR A 237 -15.67 13.19 -10.65
N LEU A 238 -15.70 14.51 -10.42
CA LEU A 238 -15.38 15.12 -9.13
C LEU A 238 -16.33 14.63 -8.02
N LYS A 239 -17.62 14.52 -8.32
CA LYS A 239 -18.62 13.95 -7.41
C LYS A 239 -18.34 12.48 -7.11
N ASN A 240 -18.01 11.69 -8.13
CA ASN A 240 -17.68 10.28 -7.97
C ASN A 240 -16.40 10.10 -7.14
N ALA A 241 -15.35 10.86 -7.44
CA ALA A 241 -14.08 10.85 -6.71
C ALA A 241 -14.26 11.27 -5.25
N THR A 242 -15.09 12.28 -4.97
CA THR A 242 -15.43 12.69 -3.59
C THR A 242 -16.10 11.56 -2.82
N ASN A 243 -17.17 10.99 -3.39
CA ASN A 243 -17.89 9.89 -2.74
C ASN A 243 -17.01 8.66 -2.55
N PHE A 244 -16.13 8.38 -3.52
CA PHE A 244 -15.18 7.28 -3.45
C PHE A 244 -14.14 7.51 -2.37
N THR A 245 -13.60 8.74 -2.26
CA THR A 245 -12.64 9.13 -1.24
C THR A 245 -13.26 9.07 0.14
N TRP A 246 -14.48 9.59 0.35
CA TRP A 246 -15.20 9.45 1.62
C TRP A 246 -15.42 7.98 2.00
N LYS A 247 -15.70 7.11 1.01
CA LYS A 247 -15.82 5.67 1.24
C LYS A 247 -14.48 5.04 1.62
N ILE A 248 -13.40 5.39 0.92
CA ILE A 248 -12.03 4.96 1.22
C ILE A 248 -11.50 5.60 2.50
N PHE A 249 -12.06 6.68 3.02
CA PHE A 249 -11.62 7.26 4.28
C PHE A 249 -12.65 7.06 5.39
N GLN A 250 -13.61 6.15 5.23
CA GLN A 250 -14.82 5.96 6.07
C GLN A 250 -15.38 7.23 6.69
N GLN A 251 -15.39 8.34 5.95
CA GLN A 251 -15.96 9.61 6.39
C GLN A 251 -17.49 9.54 6.28
N LYS A 252 -18.10 8.80 7.22
CA LYS A 252 -19.51 8.39 7.20
C LYS A 252 -20.42 9.54 7.60
N THR A 253 -19.99 10.37 8.54
CA THR A 253 -20.74 11.48 9.09
C THR A 253 -20.18 12.83 8.63
N THR A 254 -20.95 13.91 8.81
CA THR A 254 -20.47 15.27 8.54
C THR A 254 -19.32 15.66 9.48
N ALA A 255 -19.23 15.07 10.67
CA ALA A 255 -18.13 15.31 11.61
C ALA A 255 -16.80 14.69 11.16
N ASP A 256 -16.83 13.60 10.39
CA ASP A 256 -15.62 12.93 9.87
C ASP A 256 -15.02 13.67 8.66
N ARG A 257 -15.83 14.52 8.01
CA ARG A 257 -15.49 15.19 6.76
C ARG A 257 -14.93 16.58 7.02
N LYS A 258 -13.99 16.99 6.16
CA LYS A 258 -13.63 18.41 6.07
C LYS A 258 -14.85 19.24 5.67
N ASN A 259 -14.96 20.44 6.22
CA ASN A 259 -16.01 21.39 5.87
C ASN A 259 -15.72 22.07 4.53
N VAL A 260 -15.94 21.36 3.43
CA VAL A 260 -15.75 21.86 2.06
C VAL A 260 -17.11 22.04 1.40
N ALA A 261 -17.50 23.29 1.15
CA ALA A 261 -18.78 23.61 0.50
C ALA A 261 -18.68 23.65 -1.04
N LYS A 262 -17.47 23.87 -1.58
CA LYS A 262 -17.23 24.04 -3.01
C LYS A 262 -15.88 23.46 -3.40
N VAL A 263 -15.84 22.77 -4.53
CA VAL A 263 -14.62 22.38 -5.24
C VAL A 263 -14.61 23.00 -6.63
N SER A 264 -13.50 23.64 -6.99
CA SER A 264 -13.30 24.24 -8.32
C SER A 264 -12.28 23.42 -9.11
N LEU A 265 -12.59 23.07 -10.35
CA LEU A 265 -11.62 22.52 -11.31
C LEU A 265 -11.31 23.58 -12.35
N PHE A 266 -10.03 23.87 -12.53
CA PHE A 266 -9.51 24.75 -13.56
C PHE A 266 -8.71 23.95 -14.59
N ILE A 267 -8.98 24.18 -15.87
CA ILE A 267 -8.11 23.74 -16.97
C ILE A 267 -7.34 24.95 -17.43
N GLU A 268 -6.01 24.92 -17.24
CA GLU A 268 -5.14 26.09 -17.37
C GLU A 268 -3.89 25.78 -18.20
N ASP A 269 -3.28 26.80 -18.80
CA ASP A 269 -2.02 26.67 -19.50
C ASP A 269 -0.84 26.71 -18.52
N ILE A 270 -0.57 25.57 -17.89
CA ILE A 270 0.46 25.40 -16.85
C ILE A 270 1.39 24.23 -17.17
N ASP A 271 2.57 24.21 -16.56
CA ASP A 271 3.46 23.05 -16.58
C ASP A 271 3.02 21.97 -15.58
N GLY A 272 3.56 20.75 -15.72
CA GLY A 272 3.14 19.58 -14.93
C GLY A 272 1.82 18.97 -15.41
N ALA A 273 1.30 17.99 -14.66
CA ALA A 273 0.05 17.32 -14.99
C ALA A 273 -1.16 17.96 -14.30
N ALA A 274 -1.11 18.07 -12.97
CA ALA A 274 -2.12 18.73 -12.15
C ALA A 274 -1.58 19.07 -10.76
N TYR A 275 -2.32 19.86 -9.99
CA TYR A 275 -2.13 20.03 -8.55
C TYR A 275 -3.43 20.46 -7.87
N ALA A 276 -3.52 20.26 -6.55
CA ALA A 276 -4.64 20.70 -5.73
C ALA A 276 -4.21 21.68 -4.62
N VAL A 277 -4.97 22.75 -4.44
CA VAL A 277 -4.75 23.76 -3.37
C VAL A 277 -6.07 24.41 -2.97
N ASN A 278 -6.32 24.66 -1.68
CA ASN A 278 -7.49 25.41 -1.18
C ASN A 278 -8.86 24.97 -1.76
N ASN A 279 -9.07 23.66 -1.94
CA ASN A 279 -10.25 23.04 -2.58
C ASN A 279 -10.39 23.30 -4.09
N GLU A 280 -9.30 23.72 -4.73
CA GLU A 280 -9.18 23.90 -6.17
C GLU A 280 -8.28 22.81 -6.72
N ILE A 281 -8.63 22.33 -7.92
CA ILE A 281 -7.83 21.39 -8.71
C ILE A 281 -7.48 22.11 -10.00
N HIS A 282 -6.21 22.13 -10.34
CA HIS A 282 -5.69 22.76 -11.54
C HIS A 282 -5.09 21.68 -12.42
N VAL A 283 -5.63 21.49 -13.63
CA VAL A 283 -5.17 20.49 -14.59
C VAL A 283 -4.54 21.21 -15.78
N SER A 284 -3.37 20.73 -16.19
CA SER A 284 -2.61 21.29 -17.29
C SER A 284 -3.25 21.00 -18.65
N ALA A 285 -3.57 22.08 -19.37
CA ALA A 285 -3.89 22.01 -20.78
C ALA A 285 -2.69 21.50 -21.61
N ARG A 286 -1.44 21.81 -21.22
CA ARG A 286 -0.24 21.30 -21.91
C ARG A 286 -0.17 19.77 -21.83
N TYR A 287 -0.40 19.21 -20.65
CA TYR A 287 -0.44 17.76 -20.45
C TYR A 287 -1.56 17.09 -21.25
N ILE A 288 -2.77 17.68 -21.22
CA ILE A 288 -3.91 17.21 -22.03
C ILE A 288 -3.56 17.23 -23.52
N ALA A 289 -2.86 18.26 -24.01
CA ALA A 289 -2.46 18.36 -25.41
C ALA A 289 -1.45 17.28 -25.81
N SER A 290 -0.45 17.01 -24.96
CA SER A 290 0.64 16.08 -25.28
C SER A 290 0.30 14.61 -25.06
N TYR A 291 -0.73 14.29 -24.28
CA TYR A 291 -1.04 12.91 -23.91
C TYR A 291 -1.54 12.08 -25.11
N SER A 292 -0.82 11.05 -25.52
CA SER A 292 -1.13 10.28 -26.75
C SER A 292 -2.20 9.18 -26.57
N GLY A 293 -2.57 8.84 -25.33
CA GLY A 293 -3.54 7.78 -25.02
C GLY A 293 -4.98 8.26 -24.83
N ASP A 294 -5.79 7.44 -24.15
CA ASP A 294 -7.15 7.80 -23.70
C ASP A 294 -7.07 8.90 -22.64
N VAL A 295 -7.09 10.15 -23.09
CA VAL A 295 -6.96 11.34 -22.24
C VAL A 295 -8.12 11.47 -21.27
N LYS A 296 -9.31 10.97 -21.63
CA LYS A 296 -10.48 11.00 -20.75
C LYS A 296 -10.29 10.06 -19.57
N ARG A 297 -9.81 8.84 -19.82
CA ARG A 297 -9.45 7.89 -18.76
C ARG A 297 -8.30 8.40 -17.90
N GLU A 298 -7.28 9.00 -18.52
CA GLU A 298 -6.13 9.56 -17.80
C GLU A 298 -6.55 10.68 -16.85
N ILE A 299 -7.24 11.71 -17.37
CA ILE A 299 -7.70 12.83 -16.55
C ILE A 299 -8.72 12.36 -15.51
N THR A 300 -9.48 11.29 -15.76
CA THR A 300 -10.31 10.68 -14.70
C THR A 300 -9.45 10.18 -13.55
N GLY A 301 -8.35 9.47 -13.81
CA GLY A 301 -7.41 9.04 -12.78
C GLY A 301 -6.77 10.19 -12.02
N VAL A 302 -6.31 11.23 -12.74
CA VAL A 302 -5.75 12.46 -12.15
C VAL A 302 -6.77 13.13 -11.23
N LEU A 303 -8.04 13.25 -11.64
CA LEU A 303 -9.07 13.84 -10.78
C LEU A 303 -9.34 13.02 -9.51
N PHE A 304 -9.17 11.70 -9.52
CA PHE A 304 -9.25 10.88 -8.30
C PHE A 304 -8.06 11.13 -7.37
N HIS A 305 -6.86 11.29 -7.93
CA HIS A 305 -5.65 11.67 -7.20
C HIS A 305 -5.82 13.02 -6.51
N GLU A 306 -6.05 14.08 -7.28
CA GLU A 306 -6.13 15.46 -6.78
C GLU A 306 -7.30 15.68 -5.82
N MET A 307 -8.43 15.00 -6.06
CA MET A 307 -9.57 15.04 -5.14
C MET A 307 -9.21 14.45 -3.77
N THR A 308 -8.29 13.50 -3.71
CA THR A 308 -7.81 12.93 -2.45
C THR A 308 -7.15 13.99 -1.59
N HIS A 309 -6.34 14.88 -2.19
CA HIS A 309 -5.69 15.96 -1.46
C HIS A 309 -6.65 16.95 -0.82
N ILE A 310 -7.83 17.15 -1.43
CA ILE A 310 -8.89 17.98 -0.84
C ILE A 310 -9.43 17.34 0.44
N TRP A 311 -9.72 16.03 0.43
CA TRP A 311 -10.42 15.35 1.53
C TRP A 311 -9.50 14.71 2.58
N GLN A 312 -8.22 14.49 2.29
CA GLN A 312 -7.26 13.90 3.22
C GLN A 312 -6.97 14.84 4.40
N TRP A 313 -7.01 14.34 5.63
CA TRP A 313 -6.58 15.13 6.79
C TRP A 313 -5.05 15.10 6.92
N SER A 314 -4.43 16.25 7.14
CA SER A 314 -2.97 16.39 7.31
C SER A 314 -2.58 16.53 8.79
N GLY A 315 -3.17 15.75 9.70
CA GLY A 315 -2.70 15.60 11.09
C GLY A 315 -2.55 16.89 11.92
N ASN A 316 -3.61 17.71 12.01
CA ASN A 316 -3.70 18.84 12.96
C ASN A 316 -2.50 19.82 12.98
N GLY A 317 -1.90 20.09 11.80
CA GLY A 317 -0.81 21.06 11.63
C GLY A 317 0.59 20.44 11.60
N GLN A 318 0.72 19.13 11.77
CA GLN A 318 1.95 18.42 11.40
C GLN A 318 1.89 18.08 9.91
N SER A 319 2.82 18.61 9.11
CA SER A 319 2.95 18.19 7.70
C SER A 319 3.39 16.74 7.66
N PRO A 320 2.53 15.79 7.24
CA PRO A 320 2.99 14.44 6.96
C PRO A 320 4.10 14.49 5.90
N PRO A 321 4.99 13.48 5.84
CA PRO A 321 5.96 13.39 4.75
C PRO A 321 5.24 13.51 3.41
N GLY A 322 5.71 14.38 2.51
CA GLY A 322 5.05 14.60 1.21
C GLY A 322 4.84 13.31 0.43
N GLY A 323 5.78 12.37 0.54
CA GLY A 323 5.67 11.01 -0.01
C GLY A 323 4.44 10.23 0.42
N LEU A 324 4.05 10.34 1.69
CA LEU A 324 2.87 9.65 2.20
C LEU A 324 1.58 10.28 1.67
N ILE A 325 1.55 11.61 1.58
CA ILE A 325 0.42 12.36 1.04
C ILE A 325 0.17 11.93 -0.41
N GLU A 326 1.20 11.95 -1.24
CA GLU A 326 1.12 11.51 -2.63
C GLU A 326 0.79 10.02 -2.73
N GLY A 327 1.39 9.18 -1.87
CA GLY A 327 1.12 7.74 -1.83
C GLY A 327 -0.33 7.40 -1.49
N ILE A 328 -0.99 8.16 -0.62
CA ILE A 328 -2.42 7.99 -0.33
C ILE A 328 -3.27 8.36 -1.55
N ALA A 329 -2.95 9.45 -2.23
CA ALA A 329 -3.65 9.88 -3.44
C ALA A 329 -3.48 8.88 -4.60
N ASP A 330 -2.26 8.37 -4.79
CA ASP A 330 -1.98 7.27 -5.72
C ASP A 330 -2.75 6.00 -5.34
N PHE A 331 -2.80 5.65 -4.05
CA PHE A 331 -3.59 4.50 -3.59
C PHE A 331 -5.07 4.67 -3.93
N VAL A 332 -5.66 5.85 -3.74
CA VAL A 332 -7.05 6.12 -4.15
C VAL A 332 -7.22 5.95 -5.66
N ARG A 333 -6.30 6.49 -6.48
CA ARG A 333 -6.30 6.32 -7.94
C ARG A 333 -6.19 4.83 -8.32
N LEU A 334 -5.29 4.08 -7.70
CA LEU A 334 -5.15 2.63 -7.88
C LEU A 334 -6.46 1.89 -7.60
N LYS A 335 -7.09 2.15 -6.45
CA LYS A 335 -8.35 1.48 -6.05
C LYS A 335 -9.55 1.89 -6.89
N SER A 336 -9.52 3.08 -7.48
CA SER A 336 -10.55 3.54 -8.41
C SER A 336 -10.51 2.82 -9.77
N GLY A 337 -9.42 2.10 -10.06
CA GLY A 337 -9.23 1.35 -11.30
C GLY A 337 -8.70 2.19 -12.47
N TYR A 338 -8.16 3.38 -12.19
CA TYR A 338 -7.58 4.31 -13.17
C TYR A 338 -6.05 4.37 -13.06
N VAL A 339 -5.42 3.21 -12.96
CA VAL A 339 -3.96 3.05 -13.02
C VAL A 339 -3.48 3.40 -14.43
N PRO A 340 -2.57 4.37 -14.60
CA PRO A 340 -2.01 4.69 -15.89
C PRO A 340 -0.93 3.67 -16.28
N SER A 341 -0.70 3.53 -17.59
CA SER A 341 0.22 2.53 -18.13
C SER A 341 1.70 2.82 -17.87
N HIS A 342 2.04 4.04 -17.46
CA HIS A 342 3.42 4.47 -17.21
C HIS A 342 3.86 4.29 -15.75
N TRP A 343 3.00 3.75 -14.88
CA TRP A 343 3.35 3.52 -13.48
C TRP A 343 4.45 2.46 -13.31
N VAL A 344 5.35 2.70 -12.36
CA VAL A 344 6.48 1.80 -12.07
C VAL A 344 5.97 0.46 -11.56
N GLN A 345 6.52 -0.63 -12.10
CA GLN A 345 6.18 -1.98 -11.66
C GLN A 345 6.65 -2.21 -10.21
N PRO A 346 5.95 -3.08 -9.44
CA PRO A 346 6.39 -3.46 -8.11
C PRO A 346 7.88 -3.85 -8.06
N GLY A 347 8.62 -3.33 -7.07
CA GLY A 347 10.05 -3.62 -6.90
C GLY A 347 11.00 -2.94 -7.90
N LYS A 348 10.52 -2.01 -8.74
CA LYS A 348 11.34 -1.28 -9.74
C LYS A 348 11.54 0.22 -9.43
N GLY A 349 11.03 0.72 -8.31
CA GLY A 349 11.24 2.10 -7.86
C GLY A 349 12.54 2.25 -7.05
N ASP A 350 13.17 3.42 -7.12
CA ASP A 350 14.38 3.74 -6.35
C ASP A 350 14.08 4.38 -4.97
N ARG A 351 12.84 4.84 -4.73
CA ARG A 351 12.37 5.37 -3.44
C ARG A 351 10.96 4.89 -3.11
N TRP A 352 10.64 4.82 -1.83
CA TRP A 352 9.29 4.48 -1.36
C TRP A 352 8.29 5.64 -1.57
N ASP A 353 8.79 6.88 -1.61
CA ASP A 353 8.02 8.12 -1.77
C ASP A 353 8.04 8.66 -3.21
N GLN A 354 8.57 7.89 -4.16
CA GLN A 354 8.73 8.32 -5.55
C GLN A 354 7.39 8.55 -6.27
N GLY A 355 6.26 8.31 -5.60
CA GLY A 355 4.97 8.13 -6.24
C GLY A 355 5.02 6.94 -7.20
N TYR A 356 3.88 6.62 -7.79
CA TYR A 356 3.86 5.64 -8.88
C TYR A 356 4.16 6.27 -10.25
N ASP A 357 4.40 7.58 -10.33
CA ASP A 357 4.61 8.32 -11.58
C ASP A 357 6.10 8.68 -11.81
N VAL A 358 6.79 7.89 -12.65
CA VAL A 358 8.14 8.27 -13.12
C VAL A 358 8.12 8.67 -14.60
N ASN A 359 6.97 9.00 -15.19
CA ASN A 359 6.92 9.34 -16.63
C ASN A 359 5.84 10.36 -17.05
N ALA A 360 5.46 11.29 -16.18
CA ALA A 360 4.99 12.60 -16.58
C ALA A 360 5.87 13.69 -15.94
N ASN A 361 7.03 13.96 -16.54
CA ASN A 361 7.94 15.09 -16.26
C ASN A 361 7.88 15.67 -14.84
N THR A 362 8.84 15.25 -14.01
CA THR A 362 9.24 15.92 -12.76
C THR A 362 9.08 17.44 -12.82
N ALA A 363 8.01 17.94 -12.23
CA ALA A 363 7.83 19.34 -11.87
C ALA A 363 6.78 19.47 -10.76
N ALA A 364 7.08 18.93 -9.57
CA ALA A 364 6.79 19.75 -8.41
C ALA A 364 7.65 21.02 -8.59
N PRO A 365 7.06 22.23 -8.72
CA PRO A 365 7.86 23.43 -8.82
C PRO A 365 8.74 23.49 -7.57
N ASN A 366 10.04 23.72 -7.79
CA ASN A 366 11.04 24.04 -6.79
C ASN A 366 10.41 24.49 -5.46
N VAL A 367 10.34 23.61 -4.46
CA VAL A 367 10.24 24.07 -3.09
C VAL A 367 11.54 24.83 -2.85
N PRO A 368 11.50 26.14 -2.53
CA PRO A 368 12.70 26.95 -2.46
C PRO A 368 13.69 26.31 -1.48
N LYS A 369 14.93 26.15 -1.94
CA LYS A 369 16.08 25.86 -1.08
C LYS A 369 16.08 26.91 0.04
N MET A 370 15.70 26.52 1.25
CA MET A 370 16.14 27.25 2.44
C MET A 370 17.63 26.94 2.61
N TYR A 371 18.42 27.75 1.93
CA TYR A 371 19.80 28.04 2.25
C TYR A 371 19.85 28.44 3.74
N ASN A 372 20.64 27.74 4.55
CA ASN A 372 21.17 28.31 5.79
C ASN A 372 22.70 28.30 5.71
N PRO A 373 23.34 29.40 5.29
CA PRO A 373 24.75 29.62 5.57
C PRO A 373 24.83 30.09 7.02
N ASN A 374 25.48 29.29 7.87
CA ASN A 374 25.68 29.57 9.29
C ASN A 374 24.44 29.33 10.16
N LYS A 375 24.24 28.06 10.55
CA LYS A 375 24.08 27.64 11.95
C LYS A 375 24.07 26.12 12.03
#